data_AF-A0A2U1CFJ5-F1
#
_entry.id   AF-A0A2U1CFJ5-F1
#
_cell.length_a   1.000
_cell.length_b   1.000
_cell.length_c   1.000
_cell.angle_alpha   90.00
_cell.angle_beta   90.00
_cell.angle_gamma   90.00
#
_symmetry.space_group_name_H-M   'P 1'
#
loop_
_entity.id
_entity.type
_entity.pdbx_description
1 polymer ?
#
loop_
_entity_poly.entity_id
_entity_poly.type
_entity_poly.pdbx_seq_one_letter_code
_entity_poly.pdbx_strand_id
1 'polypeptide(L)'
;MTKDHAYLYLSSISEAKRQNEVALWRASHLENIACKQAIEEAIRKGFDGMHLSHDCARGVIEDFGFKRVGWVLAATIQLKPEDGRFSRRNKEWAAATFIPRSDRNYEFMVESHVGVLDIFVNEFRDAQDALGMFVRSHCDDMTGQELEGKVLVMSPFTLKESYWAPENQLWLATGGFGCAPNAAGRAVYATCLGDGERTRWNRSDFIGILKEEHLPDWARESLEQIRREDPAESAGMTTPSM
;
A
#
# COMPACT_ATOMS: atom_id res chain seq x y z
N MET A 1 19.01 5.37 -5.72
CA MET A 1 19.27 5.20 -4.29
C MET A 1 17.96 5.45 -3.58
N THR A 2 17.28 4.41 -3.13
CA THR A 2 15.99 4.56 -2.43
C THR A 2 16.26 4.91 -0.97
N LYS A 3 15.84 6.11 -0.58
CA LYS A 3 15.99 6.67 0.77
C LYS A 3 15.04 5.88 1.68
N ASP A 4 15.54 5.28 2.75
CA ASP A 4 14.65 4.71 3.78
C ASP A 4 13.96 5.86 4.50
N HIS A 5 12.64 5.93 4.39
CA HIS A 5 11.83 6.98 5.03
C HIS A 5 11.52 6.64 6.48
N ALA A 6 11.31 7.68 7.29
CA ALA A 6 10.98 7.53 8.70
C ALA A 6 9.75 6.64 8.91
N TYR A 7 9.78 5.78 9.92
CA TYR A 7 8.70 4.83 10.23
C TYR A 7 7.35 5.52 10.44
N LEU A 8 6.32 5.07 9.71
CA LEU A 8 4.95 5.55 9.82
C LEU A 8 4.14 4.66 10.78
N TYR A 9 3.76 5.23 11.92
CA TYR A 9 2.92 4.59 12.93
C TYR A 9 1.44 4.75 12.55
N LEU A 10 0.78 3.63 12.22
CA LEU A 10 -0.59 3.63 11.66
C LEU A 10 -1.71 3.57 12.72
N SER A 11 -1.37 3.29 13.98
CA SER A 11 -2.35 3.12 15.07
C SER A 11 -2.56 4.41 15.87
N SER A 12 -3.68 4.48 16.61
CA SER A 12 -3.98 5.63 17.47
C SER A 12 -3.01 5.76 18.65
N ILE A 13 -2.89 6.97 19.23
CA ILE A 13 -2.12 7.19 20.47
C ILE A 13 -2.61 6.32 21.63
N SER A 14 -3.91 6.01 21.69
CA SER A 14 -4.49 5.13 22.70
C SER A 14 -4.00 3.69 22.57
N GLU A 15 -3.86 3.20 21.33
CA GLU A 15 -3.26 1.88 21.06
C GLU A 15 -1.76 1.90 21.39
N ALA A 16 -1.04 2.95 21.00
CA ALA A 16 0.37 3.10 21.33
C ALA A 16 0.62 3.09 22.85
N LYS A 17 -0.29 3.66 23.65
CA LYS A 17 -0.24 3.55 25.12
C LYS A 17 -0.44 2.11 25.60
N ARG A 18 -1.39 1.37 25.02
CA ARG A 18 -1.65 -0.04 25.37
C ARG A 18 -0.46 -0.94 25.05
N GLN A 19 0.21 -0.71 23.92
CA GLN A 19 1.35 -1.50 23.47
C GLN A 19 2.70 -1.01 24.02
N ASN A 20 2.71 0.04 24.85
CA ASN A 20 3.93 0.69 25.34
C ASN A 20 4.86 1.25 24.21
N GLU A 21 4.25 1.72 23.12
CA GLU A 21 4.91 2.21 21.90
C GLU A 21 4.77 3.74 21.73
N VAL A 22 4.45 4.47 22.80
CA VAL A 22 4.20 5.92 22.75
C VAL A 22 5.36 6.71 22.13
N ALA A 23 6.60 6.28 22.36
CA ALA A 23 7.78 6.91 21.76
C ALA A 23 7.79 6.80 20.22
N LEU A 24 7.44 5.62 19.68
CA LEU A 24 7.34 5.38 18.24
C LEU A 24 6.21 6.21 17.62
N TRP A 25 5.05 6.25 18.28
CA TRP A 25 3.93 7.08 17.86
C TRP A 25 4.34 8.57 17.83
N ARG A 26 5.01 9.08 18.88
CA ARG A 26 5.44 10.49 18.95
C ARG A 26 6.43 10.84 17.84
N ALA A 27 7.43 9.98 17.60
CA ALA A 27 8.40 10.19 16.54
C ALA A 27 7.71 10.23 15.16
N SER A 28 6.85 9.25 14.87
CA SER A 28 6.07 9.24 13.63
C SER A 28 5.14 10.45 13.50
N HIS A 29 4.56 10.93 14.60
CA HIS A 29 3.65 12.08 14.60
C HIS A 29 4.38 13.39 14.30
N LEU A 30 5.59 13.58 14.84
CA LEU A 30 6.44 14.71 14.48
C LEU A 30 6.81 14.70 12.99
N GLU A 31 7.10 13.53 12.44
CA GLU A 31 7.35 13.36 11.00
C GLU A 31 6.11 13.64 10.14
N ASN A 32 4.89 13.37 10.64
CA ASN A 32 3.65 13.79 9.95
C ASN A 32 3.53 15.32 9.92
N ILE A 33 3.87 16.00 11.02
CA ILE A 33 3.87 17.47 11.08
C ILE A 33 4.92 18.05 10.11
N ALA A 34 6.12 17.47 10.07
CA ALA A 34 7.16 17.87 9.12
C ALA A 34 6.71 17.66 7.66
N CYS A 35 6.08 16.52 7.36
CA CYS A 35 5.50 16.24 6.05
C CYS A 35 4.41 17.25 5.67
N LYS A 36 3.49 17.59 6.60
CA LYS A 36 2.50 18.66 6.41
C LYS A 36 3.19 19.96 6.00
N GLN A 37 4.18 20.40 6.79
CA GLN A 37 4.89 21.66 6.56
C GLN A 37 5.60 21.67 5.20
N ALA A 38 6.17 20.54 4.78
CA ALA A 38 6.79 20.39 3.47
C ALA A 38 5.78 20.51 2.33
N ILE A 39 4.56 19.95 2.48
CA ILE A 39 3.48 20.11 1.49
C ILE A 39 3.06 21.60 1.40
N GLU A 40 2.87 22.27 2.53
CA GLU A 40 2.50 23.69 2.56
C GLU A 40 3.58 24.59 1.94
N GLU A 41 4.84 24.30 2.22
CA GLU A 41 5.99 24.98 1.64
C GLU A 41 6.07 24.74 0.12
N ALA A 42 5.90 23.49 -0.32
CA ALA A 42 5.91 23.13 -1.74
C ALA A 42 4.81 23.87 -2.49
N ILE A 43 3.57 23.86 -1.97
CA ILE A 43 2.44 24.59 -2.55
C ILE A 43 2.74 26.09 -2.60
N ARG A 44 3.24 26.69 -1.52
CA ARG A 44 3.53 28.13 -1.50
C ARG A 44 4.62 28.55 -2.47
N LYS A 45 5.66 27.72 -2.68
CA LYS A 45 6.72 28.00 -3.66
C LYS A 45 6.27 27.73 -5.10
N GLY A 46 5.46 26.70 -5.29
CA GLY A 46 5.08 26.18 -6.60
C GLY A 46 3.81 26.81 -7.18
N PHE A 47 3.06 27.62 -6.41
CA PHE A 47 1.83 28.24 -6.87
C PHE A 47 2.06 29.68 -7.34
N ASP A 48 1.81 29.94 -8.62
CA ASP A 48 2.00 31.26 -9.24
C ASP A 48 0.75 32.18 -9.17
N GLY A 49 -0.30 31.72 -8.49
CA GLY A 49 -1.60 32.39 -8.44
C GLY A 49 -2.65 31.76 -9.36
N MET A 50 -2.24 30.97 -10.36
CA MET A 50 -3.10 30.32 -11.35
C MET A 50 -2.83 28.81 -11.48
N HIS A 51 -1.57 28.39 -11.41
CA HIS A 51 -1.13 27.02 -11.60
C HIS A 51 -0.18 26.58 -10.49
N LEU A 52 -0.18 25.28 -10.23
CA LEU A 52 0.83 24.60 -9.42
C LEU A 52 1.90 24.05 -10.37
N SER A 53 3.18 24.22 -10.03
CA SER A 53 4.29 23.64 -10.80
C SER A 53 4.10 22.15 -11.03
N HIS A 54 4.36 21.68 -12.25
CA HIS A 54 4.56 20.26 -12.53
C HIS A 54 5.75 19.81 -11.67
N ASP A 55 5.61 18.76 -10.87
CA ASP A 55 6.60 18.23 -9.91
C ASP A 55 6.61 18.87 -8.51
N CYS A 56 5.57 19.64 -8.14
CA CYS A 56 5.42 20.16 -6.79
C CYS A 56 5.36 19.05 -5.72
N ALA A 57 4.72 17.92 -6.04
CA ALA A 57 4.63 16.77 -5.14
C ALA A 57 5.93 15.96 -5.09
N ARG A 58 6.74 15.97 -6.17
CA ARG A 58 7.93 15.11 -6.30
C ARG A 58 8.91 15.29 -5.15
N GLY A 59 9.29 16.54 -4.83
CA GLY A 59 10.25 16.79 -3.75
C GLY A 59 9.76 16.31 -2.38
N VAL A 60 8.46 16.45 -2.10
CA VAL A 60 7.87 15.97 -0.84
C VAL A 60 7.86 14.44 -0.79
N ILE A 61 7.54 13.79 -1.91
CA ILE A 61 7.60 12.32 -2.02
C ILE A 61 9.03 11.81 -1.83
N GLU A 62 10.02 12.46 -2.44
CA GLU A 62 11.44 12.11 -2.29
C GLU A 62 11.95 12.25 -0.84
N ASP A 63 11.39 13.17 -0.07
CA ASP A 63 11.77 13.37 1.33
C ASP A 63 11.04 12.45 2.30
N PHE A 64 9.73 12.30 2.15
CA PHE A 64 8.87 11.65 3.14
C PHE A 64 8.32 10.29 2.72
N GLY A 65 8.40 9.95 1.44
CA GLY A 65 7.88 8.70 0.88
C GLY A 65 6.39 8.75 0.59
N PHE A 66 5.95 7.84 -0.27
CA PHE A 66 4.56 7.76 -0.71
C PHE A 66 3.59 7.43 0.43
N LYS A 67 3.96 6.55 1.37
CA LYS A 67 3.07 6.16 2.48
C LYS A 67 2.77 7.34 3.38
N ARG A 68 3.79 8.12 3.76
CA ARG A 68 3.60 9.25 4.69
C ARG A 68 2.88 10.41 4.02
N VAL A 69 3.26 10.78 2.80
CA VAL A 69 2.58 11.83 2.05
C VAL A 69 1.11 11.44 1.83
N GLY A 70 0.87 10.21 1.38
CA GLY A 70 -0.49 9.67 1.22
C GLY A 70 -1.29 9.69 2.52
N TRP A 71 -0.68 9.31 3.65
CA TRP A 71 -1.31 9.33 4.98
C TRP A 71 -1.74 10.73 5.40
N VAL A 72 -0.84 11.72 5.28
CA VAL A 72 -1.11 13.12 5.65
C VAL A 72 -2.20 13.73 4.76
N LEU A 73 -2.14 13.47 3.45
CA LEU A 73 -3.15 13.95 2.50
C LEU A 73 -4.52 13.30 2.76
N ALA A 74 -4.58 11.98 2.93
CA ALA A 74 -5.82 11.27 3.22
C ALA A 74 -6.45 11.75 4.54
N ALA A 75 -5.66 11.89 5.60
CA ALA A 75 -6.13 12.44 6.86
C ALA A 75 -6.65 13.88 6.72
N THR A 76 -5.96 14.73 5.96
CA THR A 76 -6.39 16.11 5.72
C THR A 76 -7.74 16.17 5.01
N ILE A 77 -7.95 15.36 3.98
CA ILE A 77 -9.23 15.31 3.25
C ILE A 77 -10.35 14.79 4.17
N GLN A 78 -10.08 13.74 4.96
CA GLN A 78 -11.05 13.18 5.90
C GLN A 78 -11.43 14.14 7.04
N LEU A 79 -10.56 15.10 7.39
CA LEU A 79 -10.86 16.16 8.35
C LEU A 79 -11.70 17.32 7.75
N LYS A 80 -11.87 17.36 6.42
CA LYS A 80 -12.63 18.38 5.70
C LYS A 80 -13.72 17.76 4.79
N PRO A 81 -14.62 16.90 5.31
CA PRO A 81 -15.54 16.10 4.49
C PRO A 81 -16.51 16.97 3.67
N GLU A 82 -16.97 18.07 4.27
CA GLU A 82 -17.96 18.99 3.68
C GLU A 82 -17.35 20.00 2.69
N ASP A 83 -16.02 20.06 2.54
CA ASP A 83 -15.41 20.98 1.60
C ASP A 83 -15.63 20.50 0.16
N GLY A 84 -16.48 21.20 -0.57
CA GLY A 84 -16.86 20.85 -1.95
C GLY A 84 -15.74 21.02 -2.98
N ARG A 85 -14.59 21.61 -2.60
CA ARG A 85 -13.47 21.85 -3.52
C ARG A 85 -12.57 20.64 -3.73
N PHE A 86 -12.64 19.64 -2.83
CA PHE A 86 -12.00 18.35 -3.10
C PHE A 86 -12.83 17.56 -4.11
N SER A 87 -12.17 17.06 -5.15
CA SER A 87 -12.81 16.23 -6.16
C SER A 87 -13.37 14.94 -5.56
N ARG A 88 -14.45 14.40 -6.17
CA ARG A 88 -15.03 13.12 -5.73
C ARG A 88 -13.98 12.00 -5.74
N ARG A 89 -13.14 11.97 -6.79
CA ARG A 89 -12.03 11.03 -6.95
C ARG A 89 -11.08 11.08 -5.75
N ASN A 90 -10.73 12.28 -5.25
CA ASN A 90 -9.81 12.45 -4.12
C ASN A 90 -10.47 12.11 -2.78
N LYS A 91 -11.76 12.40 -2.61
CA LYS A 91 -12.53 11.96 -1.43
C LYS A 91 -12.62 10.44 -1.34
N GLU A 92 -12.93 9.76 -2.45
CA GLU A 92 -12.99 8.30 -2.53
C GLU A 92 -11.62 7.67 -2.24
N TRP A 93 -10.55 8.20 -2.83
CA TRP A 93 -9.18 7.76 -2.58
C TRP A 93 -8.78 7.93 -1.10
N ALA A 94 -9.05 9.10 -0.52
CA ALA A 94 -8.75 9.35 0.88
C ALA A 94 -9.52 8.41 1.80
N ALA A 95 -10.79 8.13 1.52
CA ALA A 95 -11.64 7.24 2.32
C ALA A 95 -11.18 5.77 2.29
N ALA A 96 -10.42 5.35 1.28
CA ALA A 96 -9.86 4.00 1.21
C ALA A 96 -8.73 3.78 2.25
N THR A 97 -8.16 4.85 2.81
CA THR A 97 -7.16 4.77 3.87
C THR A 97 -7.83 4.87 5.24
N PHE A 98 -7.64 3.85 6.09
CA PHE A 98 -8.12 3.90 7.47
C PHE A 98 -7.24 4.83 8.31
N ILE A 99 -7.75 6.00 8.65
CA ILE A 99 -7.12 6.95 9.56
C ILE A 99 -7.76 6.82 10.95
N PRO A 100 -7.05 6.36 12.00
CA PRO A 100 -7.59 6.30 13.34
C PRO A 100 -8.05 7.68 13.81
N ARG A 101 -9.24 7.75 14.41
CA ARG A 101 -9.76 8.99 14.98
C ARG A 101 -8.88 9.44 16.15
N SER A 102 -8.35 10.65 16.07
CA SER A 102 -7.66 11.34 17.17
C SER A 102 -7.86 12.84 17.04
N ASP A 103 -8.05 13.50 18.18
CA ASP A 103 -7.96 14.95 18.34
C ASP A 103 -6.64 15.54 17.81
N ARG A 104 -5.56 14.77 17.83
CA ARG A 104 -4.24 15.17 17.33
C ARG A 104 -4.10 15.13 15.81
N ASN A 105 -5.06 14.58 15.07
CA ASN A 105 -4.98 14.54 13.61
C ASN A 105 -4.95 15.95 12.99
N TYR A 106 -5.54 16.93 13.66
CA TYR A 106 -5.48 18.34 13.25
C TYR A 106 -4.06 18.92 13.29
N GLU A 107 -3.15 18.38 14.11
CA GLU A 107 -1.77 18.87 14.23
C GLU A 107 -0.98 18.70 12.91
N PHE A 108 -1.31 17.68 12.12
CA PHE A 108 -0.72 17.42 10.80
C PHE A 108 -1.72 17.59 9.63
N MET A 109 -2.85 18.26 9.85
CA MET A 109 -3.76 18.66 8.77
C MET A 109 -3.12 19.77 7.93
N VAL A 110 -3.03 19.60 6.61
CA VAL A 110 -2.49 20.61 5.69
C VAL A 110 -3.41 21.83 5.61
N GLU A 111 -2.84 23.00 5.88
CA GLU A 111 -3.49 24.31 5.89
C GLU A 111 -3.07 25.12 4.66
N SER A 112 -3.69 24.80 3.52
CA SER A 112 -3.53 25.54 2.27
C SER A 112 -4.88 25.81 1.60
N HIS A 113 -4.89 26.62 0.54
CA HIS A 113 -6.11 26.83 -0.24
C HIS A 113 -6.57 25.50 -0.84
N VAL A 114 -7.80 25.07 -0.52
CA VAL A 114 -8.26 23.70 -0.79
C VAL A 114 -8.25 23.35 -2.28
N GLY A 115 -8.57 24.29 -3.17
CA GLY A 115 -8.50 24.04 -4.60
C GLY A 115 -7.07 23.76 -5.10
N VAL A 116 -6.06 24.38 -4.48
CA VAL A 116 -4.65 24.14 -4.82
C VAL A 116 -4.19 22.81 -4.21
N LEU A 117 -4.65 22.50 -3.00
CA LEU A 117 -4.40 21.21 -2.37
C LEU A 117 -5.01 20.04 -3.17
N ASP A 118 -6.21 20.21 -3.74
CA ASP A 118 -6.82 19.17 -4.59
C ASP A 118 -5.97 18.90 -5.84
N ILE A 119 -5.38 19.94 -6.44
CA ILE A 119 -4.42 19.79 -7.56
C ILE A 119 -3.16 19.04 -7.10
N PHE A 120 -2.59 19.40 -5.95
CA PHE A 120 -1.44 18.70 -5.37
C PHE A 120 -1.74 17.21 -5.13
N VAL A 121 -2.95 16.88 -4.63
CA VAL A 121 -3.38 15.50 -4.41
C VAL A 121 -3.50 14.74 -5.74
N ASN A 122 -3.99 15.38 -6.81
CA ASN A 122 -4.01 14.77 -8.14
C ASN A 122 -2.59 14.44 -8.61
N GLU A 123 -1.66 15.38 -8.50
CA GLU A 123 -0.25 15.16 -8.87
C GLU A 123 0.40 14.02 -8.08
N PHE A 124 0.18 13.98 -6.76
CA PHE A 124 0.64 12.89 -5.90
C PHE A 124 0.09 11.53 -6.36
N ARG A 125 -1.21 11.48 -6.70
CA ARG A 125 -1.85 10.24 -7.15
C ARG A 125 -1.38 9.81 -8.53
N ASP A 126 -1.16 10.75 -9.45
CA ASP A 126 -0.62 10.44 -10.77
C ASP A 126 0.80 9.87 -10.63
N ALA A 127 1.60 10.38 -9.67
CA ALA A 127 2.89 9.80 -9.31
C ALA A 127 2.78 8.39 -8.68
N GLN A 128 1.74 8.12 -7.88
CA GLN A 128 1.46 6.76 -7.39
C GLN A 128 1.06 5.81 -8.52
N ASP A 129 0.16 6.25 -9.41
CA ASP A 129 -0.33 5.46 -10.54
C ASP A 129 0.82 5.12 -11.51
N ALA A 130 1.77 6.04 -11.68
CA ALA A 130 2.98 5.84 -12.51
C ALA A 130 3.92 4.74 -11.99
N LEU A 131 3.79 4.30 -10.74
CA LEU A 131 4.54 3.14 -10.21
C LEU A 131 4.07 1.81 -10.82
N GLY A 132 2.89 1.79 -11.46
CA GLY A 132 2.34 0.58 -12.08
C GLY A 132 1.95 -0.53 -11.09
N MET A 133 1.83 -0.19 -9.80
CA MET A 133 1.56 -1.15 -8.73
C MET A 133 0.16 -1.76 -8.88
N PHE A 134 0.03 -3.03 -8.49
CA PHE A 134 -1.25 -3.72 -8.40
C PHE A 134 -2.06 -3.21 -7.20
N VAL A 135 -3.34 -2.92 -7.47
CA VAL A 135 -4.32 -2.42 -6.49
C VAL A 135 -5.52 -3.35 -6.41
N ARG A 136 -6.43 -3.10 -5.46
CA ARG A 136 -7.60 -3.97 -5.20
C ARG A 136 -8.50 -4.19 -6.43
N SER A 137 -8.60 -3.24 -7.37
CA SER A 137 -9.41 -3.43 -8.58
C SER A 137 -8.90 -4.54 -9.49
N HIS A 138 -7.59 -4.84 -9.43
CA HIS A 138 -6.96 -5.94 -10.18
C HIS A 138 -7.15 -7.30 -9.50
N CYS A 139 -7.79 -7.35 -8.34
CA CYS A 139 -7.86 -8.53 -7.52
C CYS A 139 -9.29 -9.01 -7.28
N ASP A 140 -9.45 -10.31 -7.10
CA ASP A 140 -10.60 -10.92 -6.46
C ASP A 140 -10.45 -10.93 -4.93
N ASP A 141 -11.59 -10.90 -4.24
CA ASP A 141 -11.63 -10.94 -2.79
C ASP A 141 -11.18 -12.31 -2.25
N MET A 142 -10.42 -12.31 -1.15
CA MET A 142 -9.89 -13.53 -0.54
C MET A 142 -10.86 -14.18 0.45
N THR A 143 -11.98 -13.56 0.82
CA THR A 143 -12.86 -14.07 1.88
C THR A 143 -13.46 -15.41 1.46
N GLY A 144 -13.27 -16.43 2.29
CA GLY A 144 -13.78 -17.78 2.02
C GLY A 144 -13.03 -18.56 0.92
N GLN A 145 -11.95 -17.99 0.36
CA GLN A 145 -11.19 -18.62 -0.73
C GLN A 145 -10.00 -19.45 -0.21
N GLU A 146 -9.76 -20.61 -0.84
CA GLU A 146 -8.46 -21.30 -0.78
C GLU A 146 -7.43 -20.50 -1.57
N LEU A 147 -6.23 -20.31 -1.03
CA LEU A 147 -5.18 -19.48 -1.65
C LEU A 147 -4.05 -20.30 -2.26
N GLU A 148 -3.87 -21.55 -1.83
CA GLU A 148 -2.78 -22.39 -2.35
C GLU A 148 -2.86 -22.54 -3.88
N GLY A 149 -1.72 -22.38 -4.56
CA GLY A 149 -1.60 -22.38 -6.02
C GLY A 149 -2.04 -21.09 -6.71
N LYS A 150 -2.55 -20.09 -5.97
CA LYS A 150 -2.99 -18.80 -6.54
C LYS A 150 -1.91 -17.73 -6.45
N VAL A 151 -1.94 -16.79 -7.39
CA VAL A 151 -1.12 -15.57 -7.35
C VAL A 151 -1.81 -14.54 -6.46
N LEU A 152 -1.14 -14.17 -5.38
CA LEU A 152 -1.59 -13.18 -4.43
C LEU A 152 -0.87 -11.85 -4.67
N VAL A 153 -1.60 -10.76 -4.47
CA VAL A 153 -1.04 -9.42 -4.57
C VAL A 153 -0.69 -8.91 -3.17
N MET A 154 0.58 -8.62 -2.95
CA MET A 154 1.10 -8.06 -1.70
C MET A 154 0.61 -6.61 -1.51
N SER A 155 0.21 -6.27 -0.29
CA SER A 155 -0.11 -4.89 0.07
C SER A 155 1.14 -4.01 -0.03
N PRO A 156 1.06 -2.84 -0.71
CA PRO A 156 2.14 -1.85 -0.70
C PRO A 156 2.54 -1.41 0.72
N PHE A 157 1.62 -1.49 1.69
CA PHE A 157 1.91 -1.15 3.08
C PHE A 157 2.78 -2.20 3.79
N THR A 158 2.77 -3.47 3.35
CA THR A 158 3.61 -4.54 3.89
C THR A 158 5.06 -4.39 3.41
N LEU A 159 5.27 -4.05 2.14
CA LEU A 159 6.60 -3.87 1.54
C LEU A 159 7.22 -2.54 1.99
N LYS A 160 8.55 -2.48 2.17
CA LYS A 160 9.22 -1.17 2.25
C LYS A 160 9.09 -0.47 0.90
N GLU A 161 8.99 0.86 0.90
CA GLU A 161 8.83 1.64 -0.33
C GLU A 161 10.00 1.47 -1.30
N SER A 162 11.20 1.18 -0.79
CA SER A 162 12.37 0.87 -1.60
C SER A 162 12.22 -0.39 -2.48
N TYR A 163 11.25 -1.26 -2.17
CA TYR A 163 10.90 -2.45 -2.95
C TYR A 163 9.57 -2.29 -3.70
N TRP A 164 9.01 -1.08 -3.80
CA TRP A 164 7.80 -0.87 -4.58
C TRP A 164 8.09 -1.01 -6.07
N ALA A 165 7.76 -2.18 -6.59
CA ALA A 165 7.77 -2.52 -8.00
C ALA A 165 6.71 -3.61 -8.24
N PRO A 166 6.08 -3.67 -9.43
CA PRO A 166 5.11 -4.72 -9.76
C PRO A 166 5.66 -6.14 -9.54
N GLU A 167 6.95 -6.34 -9.81
CA GLU A 167 7.68 -7.61 -9.68
C GLU A 167 7.70 -8.13 -8.24
N ASN A 168 7.79 -7.21 -7.27
CA ASN A 168 7.85 -7.55 -5.85
C ASN A 168 6.47 -7.73 -5.20
N GLN A 169 5.38 -7.42 -5.93
CA GLN A 169 4.02 -7.54 -5.42
C GLN A 169 3.34 -8.87 -5.71
N LEU A 170 3.79 -9.62 -6.71
CA LEU A 170 3.14 -10.87 -7.10
C LEU A 170 3.81 -12.07 -6.42
N TRP A 171 3.01 -12.82 -5.68
CA TRP A 171 3.48 -13.95 -4.87
C TRP A 171 2.62 -15.18 -5.15
N LEU A 172 3.24 -16.28 -5.57
CA LEU A 172 2.56 -17.57 -5.66
C LEU A 172 2.44 -18.17 -4.25
N ALA A 173 1.23 -18.39 -3.76
CA ALA A 173 1.02 -19.09 -2.50
C ALA A 173 1.28 -20.59 -2.68
N THR A 174 2.21 -21.14 -1.91
CA THR A 174 2.62 -22.55 -1.95
C THR A 174 2.13 -23.34 -0.73
N GLY A 175 1.25 -22.75 0.08
CA GLY A 175 0.57 -23.43 1.18
C GLY A 175 0.76 -22.77 2.55
N GLY A 176 0.47 -23.52 3.60
CA GLY A 176 0.40 -23.04 4.98
C GLY A 176 -1.03 -22.76 5.44
N PHE A 177 -1.25 -22.78 6.75
CA PHE A 177 -2.60 -22.68 7.32
C PHE A 177 -3.36 -21.42 6.91
N GLY A 178 -2.66 -20.32 6.62
CA GLY A 178 -3.26 -19.08 6.16
C GLY A 178 -3.87 -19.14 4.75
N CYS A 179 -3.59 -20.19 3.96
CA CYS A 179 -4.19 -20.40 2.65
C CYS A 179 -5.65 -20.87 2.77
N ALA A 180 -5.91 -21.76 3.73
CA ALA A 180 -7.24 -22.28 3.99
C ALA A 180 -8.14 -21.22 4.67
N PRO A 181 -9.36 -20.98 4.19
CA PRO A 181 -10.23 -19.92 4.69
C PRO A 181 -10.73 -20.15 6.13
N ASN A 182 -10.80 -21.41 6.57
CA ASN A 182 -11.37 -21.81 7.87
C ASN A 182 -10.30 -22.20 8.90
N ALA A 183 -9.02 -22.09 8.55
CA ALA A 183 -7.95 -22.45 9.47
C ALA A 183 -7.65 -21.31 10.45
N ALA A 184 -7.30 -21.67 11.69
CA ALA A 184 -6.94 -20.69 12.71
C ALA A 184 -5.57 -20.03 12.44
N GLY A 185 -4.68 -20.74 11.73
CA GLY A 185 -3.35 -20.25 11.38
C GLY A 185 -3.42 -19.19 10.29
N ARG A 186 -2.54 -18.18 10.39
CA ARG A 186 -2.49 -17.05 9.44
C ARG A 186 -1.37 -17.15 8.41
N ALA A 187 -0.47 -18.12 8.57
CA ALA A 187 0.76 -18.21 7.79
C ALA A 187 0.51 -18.67 6.36
N VAL A 188 0.93 -17.86 5.39
CA VAL A 188 0.97 -18.20 3.97
C VAL A 188 2.44 -18.28 3.58
N TYR A 189 2.90 -19.46 3.18
CA TYR A 189 4.18 -19.61 2.50
C TYR A 189 3.99 -19.26 1.04
N ALA A 190 4.86 -18.39 0.53
CA ALA A 190 4.74 -17.94 -0.84
C ALA A 190 6.10 -17.70 -1.48
N THR A 191 6.13 -17.76 -2.80
CA THR A 191 7.29 -17.52 -3.64
C THR A 191 7.04 -16.26 -4.47
N CYS A 192 7.95 -15.28 -4.40
CA CYS A 192 7.86 -14.06 -5.20
C CYS A 192 8.08 -14.40 -6.68
N LEU A 193 7.24 -13.85 -7.56
CA LEU A 193 7.36 -14.08 -9.01
C LEU A 193 8.46 -13.23 -9.65
N GLY A 194 8.89 -12.16 -9.00
CA GLY A 194 9.92 -11.25 -9.51
C GLY A 194 11.34 -11.79 -9.38
N ASP A 195 11.66 -12.43 -8.26
CA ASP A 195 13.02 -12.87 -7.93
C ASP A 195 13.12 -14.30 -7.37
N GLY A 196 11.99 -15.00 -7.21
CA GLY A 196 11.94 -16.36 -6.67
C GLY A 196 12.08 -16.44 -5.15
N GLU A 197 12.08 -15.33 -4.41
CA GLU A 197 12.23 -15.34 -2.95
C GLU A 197 11.09 -16.15 -2.29
N ARG A 198 11.45 -17.12 -1.44
CA ARG A 198 10.49 -17.92 -0.66
C ARG A 198 10.39 -17.37 0.76
N THR A 199 9.23 -16.83 1.11
CA THR A 199 9.01 -16.18 2.42
C THR A 199 7.64 -16.52 3.02
N ARG A 200 7.58 -16.49 4.35
CA ARG A 200 6.35 -16.65 5.12
C ARG A 200 5.71 -15.27 5.37
N TRP A 201 4.48 -15.11 4.90
CA TRP A 201 3.63 -13.95 5.13
C TRP A 201 2.41 -14.31 5.98
N ASN A 202 1.62 -13.32 6.38
CA ASN A 202 0.27 -13.52 6.87
C ASN A 202 -0.75 -13.36 5.75
N ARG A 203 -1.89 -14.06 5.83
CA ARG A 203 -3.04 -13.86 4.93
C ARG A 203 -3.46 -12.38 4.81
N SER A 204 -3.34 -11.62 5.89
CA SER A 204 -3.67 -10.19 5.95
C SER A 204 -2.68 -9.27 5.23
N ASP A 205 -1.51 -9.79 4.86
CA ASP A 205 -0.46 -8.99 4.21
C ASP A 205 -0.75 -8.81 2.71
N PHE A 206 -1.66 -9.62 2.15
CA PHE A 206 -2.12 -9.56 0.77
C PHE A 206 -3.41 -8.74 0.64
N ILE A 207 -3.58 -8.06 -0.49
CA ILE A 207 -4.80 -7.28 -0.78
C ILE A 207 -5.86 -8.06 -1.54
N GLY A 208 -5.49 -9.17 -2.19
CA GLY A 208 -6.39 -9.99 -2.98
C GLY A 208 -5.67 -11.05 -3.82
N ILE A 209 -6.46 -11.85 -4.53
CA ILE A 209 -5.99 -12.80 -5.54
C ILE A 209 -5.92 -12.07 -6.88
N LEU A 210 -4.79 -12.11 -7.59
CA LEU A 210 -4.67 -11.44 -8.88
C LEU A 210 -5.62 -12.08 -9.89
N LYS A 211 -6.40 -11.26 -10.61
CA LYS A 211 -7.23 -11.73 -11.71
C LYS A 211 -6.38 -12.09 -12.92
N GLU A 212 -6.78 -13.13 -13.64
CA GLU A 212 -6.01 -13.65 -14.78
C GLU A 212 -5.78 -12.61 -15.87
N GLU A 213 -6.75 -11.73 -16.14
CA GLU A 213 -6.60 -10.66 -17.14
C GLU A 213 -5.52 -9.61 -16.79
N HIS A 214 -5.11 -9.55 -15.52
CA HIS A 214 -4.07 -8.64 -15.03
C HIS A 214 -2.72 -9.32 -14.80
N LEU A 215 -2.60 -10.62 -15.10
CA LEU A 215 -1.35 -11.36 -14.98
C LEU A 215 -0.40 -10.99 -16.13
N PRO A 216 0.75 -10.32 -15.86
CA PRO A 216 1.68 -9.91 -16.90
C PRO A 216 2.49 -11.09 -17.46
N ASP A 217 3.03 -10.93 -18.67
CA ASP A 217 3.74 -12.01 -19.38
C ASP A 217 4.95 -12.54 -18.60
N TRP A 218 5.76 -11.64 -18.01
CA TRP A 218 6.90 -12.02 -17.18
C TRP A 218 6.49 -12.89 -15.98
N ALA A 219 5.32 -12.63 -15.38
CA ALA A 219 4.84 -13.40 -14.24
C ALA A 219 4.37 -14.80 -14.67
N ARG A 220 3.79 -14.93 -15.87
CA ARG A 220 3.45 -16.24 -16.45
C ARG A 220 4.70 -17.09 -16.68
N GLU A 221 5.74 -16.49 -17.24
CA GLU A 221 7.03 -17.16 -17.45
C GLU A 221 7.65 -17.61 -16.12
N SER A 222 7.67 -16.74 -15.10
CA SER A 222 8.13 -17.11 -13.75
C SER A 222 7.32 -18.26 -13.13
N LEU A 223 6.00 -18.26 -13.29
CA LEU A 223 5.14 -19.36 -12.81
C LEU A 223 5.49 -20.70 -13.48
N GLU A 224 5.76 -20.70 -14.79
CA GLU A 224 6.18 -21.90 -15.49
C GLU A 224 7.53 -22.41 -14.99
N GLN A 225 8.49 -21.51 -14.74
CA GLN A 225 9.81 -21.88 -14.21
C GLN A 225 9.69 -22.49 -12.82
N ILE A 226 8.98 -21.83 -11.90
CA ILE A 226 8.77 -22.33 -10.54
C ILE A 226 8.11 -23.73 -10.55
N ARG A 227 7.10 -23.94 -11.40
CA ARG A 227 6.42 -25.25 -11.53
C ARG A 227 7.31 -26.35 -12.12
N ARG A 228 8.29 -26.00 -12.96
CA ARG A 228 9.26 -26.97 -13.50
C ARG A 228 10.31 -27.35 -12.47
N GLU A 229 10.69 -26.43 -11.60
CA GLU A 229 11.70 -26.63 -10.56
C GLU A 229 11.16 -27.38 -9.33
N ASP A 230 9.87 -27.25 -9.01
CA ASP A 230 9.18 -27.97 -7.94
C ASP A 230 8.14 -29.00 -8.48
N PRO A 231 8.54 -30.11 -9.14
CA PRO A 231 7.62 -31.11 -9.67
C PRO A 231 6.89 -31.96 -8.61
N ALA A 232 7.11 -31.71 -7.32
CA ALA A 232 6.53 -32.49 -6.22
C ALA A 232 5.02 -32.22 -5.98
N GLU A 233 4.44 -31.17 -6.56
CA GLU A 233 3.00 -30.83 -6.37
C GLU A 233 2.08 -31.36 -7.49
N SER A 234 2.58 -31.90 -8.60
CA SER A 234 1.73 -32.41 -9.69
C SER A 234 1.40 -33.91 -9.62
N ALA A 235 1.95 -34.65 -8.66
CA ALA A 235 1.86 -36.13 -8.60
C ALA A 235 0.86 -36.66 -7.55
N GLY A 236 -0.20 -35.90 -7.24
CA GLY A 236 -1.19 -36.24 -6.22
C GLY A 236 -2.56 -36.67 -6.73
N MET A 237 -2.70 -37.22 -7.94
CA MET A 237 -4.03 -37.64 -8.44
C MET A 237 -3.97 -38.79 -9.46
N THR A 238 -3.49 -39.97 -9.05
CA THR A 238 -3.95 -41.25 -9.63
C THR A 238 -3.55 -42.39 -8.70
N THR A 239 -4.48 -42.83 -7.86
CA THR A 239 -4.45 -44.20 -7.31
C THR A 239 -5.52 -44.99 -8.06
N PRO A 240 -5.17 -46.00 -8.88
CA PRO A 240 -6.16 -46.89 -9.46
C PRO A 240 -6.59 -47.89 -8.38
N SER A 241 -7.87 -47.91 -8.04
CA SER A 241 -8.47 -49.00 -7.26
C SER A 241 -8.49 -50.27 -8.11
N MET A 242 -7.82 -51.31 -7.63
CA MET A 242 -8.23 -52.69 -7.84
C MET A 242 -9.21 -53.09 -6.73
#